data_AF-A0A329BF15-F1
#
_entry.id   AF-A0A329BF15-F1
#
_cell.length_a   1.000
_cell.length_b   1.000
_cell.length_c   1.000
_cell.angle_alpha   90.00
_cell.angle_beta   90.00
_cell.angle_gamma   90.00
#
_symmetry.space_group_name_H-M   'P 1'
#
loop_
_entity.id
_entity.type
_entity.pdbx_description
1 polymer ?
#
loop_
_entity_poly.entity_id
_entity_poly.type
_entity_poly.pdbx_seq_one_letter_code
_entity_poly.pdbx_strand_id
1 'polypeptide(L)'
;MRLKIGELAKKAGLSVRALHHYDAIGLLSPSQRTDGGARLYGRDDLIRLHRIEALKRFGYSLPDIKANLDDQRAGVPLQFLQRQITELNAQASRAQRLSRHLQYIVDTIAADCEIAAPDWLNALELMNMYQKHLDDDELDGLLASGTDTMPPTDPSWTGLVDEVRVAVQQALPTVSDAAQALAWRWIRLVIRLTRNDPALATKLTMLQLGEPRAQQIVGITAEMLAWIDAAFTHARCELFARYLSPAQADEVRRRQFATAKNQAWPALVIELRAQMEAGVDASAAPVQAIVKRWQQLFPDSFCGDDAVLEARVRDALMREPDLQLGVGLDDSLLAYLHKAHIVGHDMTPVDAGPKPSALMVATQRAAHQLLDRPLVLDDPVALTVLGPAEAQALRDNIDRFRHPTSVGMRSSVIVRSRLADDVWAEAVERGIRQYVVLGAGLDTAAYRHPDTPARIFEVDLPATQEWKQTRLREAGIAVPPSLHFVPVDFERVGLAEGLARAGFDATAPAIFSWLGVTMYLDEAAVVDTLRFIAGCAKGSAVLFEYVMPLSSLPPIMRIAMEQLTAQFAERGEPWKSFFEPDVLAGILITLGFSHSNTWTPDELNQRYLANRADGLHIGATPARMVLATV
;
A
#
# COMPACT_ATOMS: atom_id res chain seq x y z
N MET A 1 58.52 34.92 24.54
CA MET A 1 58.95 36.08 23.75
C MET A 1 57.85 37.14 23.83
N ARG A 2 58.14 38.37 24.24
CA ARG A 2 57.16 39.47 24.31
C ARG A 2 57.40 40.42 23.15
N LEU A 3 56.36 40.85 22.45
CA LEU A 3 56.46 41.71 21.27
C LEU A 3 56.09 43.15 21.60
N LYS A 4 56.83 44.11 21.05
CA LYS A 4 56.41 45.53 21.07
C LYS A 4 55.24 45.74 20.11
N ILE A 5 54.43 46.78 20.35
CA ILE A 5 53.23 47.06 19.54
C ILE A 5 53.51 47.14 18.02
N GLY A 6 54.64 47.72 17.61
CA GLY A 6 55.02 47.81 16.19
C GLY A 6 55.41 46.45 15.58
N GLU A 7 56.02 45.56 16.36
CA GLU A 7 56.36 44.21 15.93
C GLU A 7 55.11 43.33 15.85
N LEU A 8 54.17 43.51 16.80
CA LEU A 8 52.86 42.84 16.78
C LEU A 8 52.02 43.27 15.58
N ALA A 9 51.94 44.59 15.31
CA ALA A 9 51.26 45.16 14.15
C ALA A 9 51.80 44.57 12.83
N LYS A 10 53.13 44.52 12.70
CA LYS A 10 53.79 43.96 11.51
C LYS A 10 53.54 42.46 11.35
N LYS A 11 53.51 41.69 12.44
CA LYS A 11 53.24 40.24 12.41
C LYS A 11 51.77 39.89 12.14
N ALA A 12 50.84 40.70 12.64
CA ALA A 12 49.40 40.49 12.44
C ALA A 12 48.87 41.12 11.13
N GLY A 13 49.67 41.92 10.43
CA GLY A 13 49.22 42.65 9.24
C GLY A 13 48.21 43.77 9.57
N LEU A 14 48.22 44.27 10.81
CA LEU A 14 47.34 45.33 11.28
C LEU A 14 48.10 46.66 11.41
N SER A 15 47.37 47.78 11.36
CA SER A 15 47.96 49.07 11.70
C SER A 15 48.16 49.21 13.21
N VAL A 16 49.19 49.94 13.62
CA VAL A 16 49.41 50.30 15.03
C VAL A 16 48.17 51.02 15.59
N ARG A 17 47.49 51.84 14.78
CA ARG A 17 46.23 52.51 15.12
C ARG A 17 45.10 51.53 15.44
N ALA A 18 44.98 50.42 14.72
CA ALA A 18 43.98 49.39 14.99
C ALA A 18 44.22 48.68 16.34
N LEU A 19 45.48 48.38 16.66
CA LEU A 19 45.85 47.80 17.97
C LEU A 19 45.62 48.79 19.13
N HIS A 20 45.88 50.08 18.92
CA HIS A 20 45.52 51.12 19.90
C HIS A 20 44.01 51.23 20.10
N HIS A 21 43.22 51.10 19.03
CA HIS A 21 41.78 51.10 19.13
C HIS A 21 41.27 49.87 19.90
N TYR A 22 41.82 48.68 19.64
CA TYR A 22 41.47 47.46 20.38
C TYR A 22 41.85 47.55 21.87
N ASP A 23 42.97 48.19 22.21
CA ASP A 23 43.35 48.47 23.61
C ASP A 23 42.37 49.48 24.25
N ALA A 24 41.99 50.54 23.52
CA ALA A 24 41.08 51.57 24.03
C ALA A 24 39.66 51.05 24.32
N ILE A 25 39.14 50.14 23.51
CA ILE A 25 37.83 49.51 23.74
C ILE A 25 37.91 48.29 24.68
N GLY A 26 39.12 47.95 25.18
CA GLY A 26 39.37 46.80 26.04
C GLY A 26 39.20 45.45 25.35
N LEU A 27 39.28 45.40 24.02
CA LEU A 27 39.17 44.18 23.23
C LEU A 27 40.50 43.41 23.22
N LEU A 28 41.65 44.09 23.21
CA LEU A 28 42.98 43.51 23.36
C LEU A 28 43.90 44.45 24.14
N SER A 29 44.24 44.08 25.38
CA SER A 29 45.13 44.87 26.25
C SER A 29 46.51 44.22 26.38
N PRO A 30 47.59 45.01 26.54
CA PRO A 30 48.94 44.48 26.65
C PRO A 30 49.16 43.76 28.00
N SER A 31 49.74 42.56 27.94
CA SER A 31 50.11 41.79 29.14
C SER A 31 51.04 42.55 30.10
N GLN A 32 51.93 43.42 29.59
CA GLN A 32 52.84 44.21 30.42
C GLN A 32 53.16 45.58 29.82
N ARG A 33 53.65 46.48 30.66
CA ARG A 33 54.29 47.73 30.26
C ARG A 33 55.72 47.78 30.82
N THR A 34 56.65 48.29 30.03
CA THR A 34 58.02 48.59 30.50
C THR A 34 58.04 49.82 31.39
N ASP A 35 59.11 50.02 32.17
CA ASP A 35 59.31 51.20 33.03
C ASP A 35 59.28 52.53 32.24
N GLY A 36 59.59 52.49 30.94
CA GLY A 36 59.45 53.61 29.99
C GLY A 36 58.07 53.72 29.32
N GLY A 37 57.06 53.01 29.80
CA GLY A 37 55.67 53.08 29.31
C GLY A 37 55.36 52.31 28.02
N ALA A 38 56.33 51.63 27.42
CA ALA A 38 56.10 50.87 26.17
C ALA A 38 55.29 49.58 26.44
N ARG A 39 54.28 49.32 25.60
CA ARG A 39 53.39 48.15 25.66
C ARG A 39 54.08 46.88 25.17
N LEU A 40 53.96 45.80 25.92
CA LEU A 40 54.50 44.48 25.61
C LEU A 40 53.38 43.43 25.58
N TYR A 41 53.30 42.71 24.47
CA TYR A 41 52.28 41.69 24.24
C TYR A 41 52.86 40.28 24.39
N GLY A 42 52.17 39.47 25.19
CA GLY A 42 52.54 38.09 25.51
C GLY A 42 51.95 37.05 24.55
N ARG A 43 52.09 35.77 24.92
CA ARG A 43 51.55 34.64 24.15
C ARG A 43 50.01 34.64 24.16
N ASP A 44 49.40 34.97 25.29
CA ASP A 44 47.93 34.96 25.44
C ASP A 44 47.29 36.12 24.64
N ASP A 45 47.96 37.28 24.60
CA ASP A 45 47.54 38.41 23.77
C ASP A 45 47.55 38.06 22.27
N LEU A 46 48.56 37.29 21.82
CA LEU A 46 48.63 36.81 20.45
C LEU A 46 47.51 35.83 20.12
N ILE A 47 47.19 34.91 21.03
CA ILE A 47 46.07 33.97 20.88
C ILE A 47 44.75 34.73 20.82
N ARG A 48 44.56 35.72 21.70
CA ARG A 48 43.37 36.58 21.72
C ARG A 48 43.26 37.41 20.44
N LEU A 49 44.35 37.99 19.95
CA LEU A 49 44.38 38.73 18.69
C LEU A 49 43.99 37.84 17.49
N HIS A 50 44.51 36.61 17.44
CA HIS A 50 44.17 35.68 16.36
C HIS A 50 42.67 35.32 16.37
N ARG A 51 42.06 35.18 17.55
CA ARG A 51 40.61 34.95 17.69
C ARG A 51 39.78 36.17 17.25
N ILE A 52 40.22 37.38 17.60
CA ILE A 52 39.58 38.63 17.14
C ILE A 52 39.58 38.70 15.61
N GLU A 53 40.71 38.41 14.97
CA GLU A 53 40.82 38.43 13.51
C GLU A 53 39.97 37.36 12.83
N ALA A 54 39.94 36.14 13.38
CA ALA A 54 39.09 35.08 12.88
C ALA A 54 37.61 35.47 12.92
N LEU A 55 37.12 35.93 14.08
CA LEU A 55 35.72 36.33 14.25
C LEU A 55 35.37 37.56 13.38
N LYS A 56 36.28 38.53 13.24
CA LYS A 56 36.08 39.67 12.36
C LYS A 56 35.94 39.26 10.88
N ARG A 57 36.67 38.23 10.43
CA ARG A 57 36.52 37.68 9.06
C ARG A 57 35.17 37.01 8.83
N PHE A 58 34.55 36.46 9.87
CA PHE A 58 33.21 35.90 9.84
C PHE A 58 32.10 36.94 10.07
N GLY A 59 32.42 38.24 10.03
CA GLY A 59 31.44 39.33 10.08
C GLY A 59 31.01 39.76 11.49
N TYR A 60 31.65 39.29 12.56
CA TYR A 60 31.31 39.71 13.92
C TYR A 60 31.67 41.18 14.16
N SER A 61 30.77 41.91 14.84
CA SER A 61 31.04 43.29 15.27
C SER A 61 32.06 43.31 16.43
N LEU A 62 32.86 44.38 16.56
CA LEU A 62 33.86 44.48 17.64
C LEU A 62 33.26 44.35 19.06
N PRO A 63 32.05 44.89 19.35
CA PRO A 63 31.36 44.64 20.62
C PRO A 63 31.01 43.16 20.86
N ASP A 64 30.51 42.44 19.85
CA ASP A 64 30.13 41.02 19.97
C ASP A 64 31.37 40.14 20.16
N ILE A 65 32.46 40.45 19.46
CA ILE A 65 33.76 39.78 19.64
C ILE A 65 34.24 39.95 21.08
N LYS A 66 34.12 41.16 21.66
CA LYS A 66 34.52 41.42 23.04
C LYS A 66 33.69 40.59 24.02
N ALA A 67 32.37 40.62 23.90
CA ALA A 67 31.46 39.87 24.75
C ALA A 67 31.73 38.34 24.68
N ASN A 68 32.03 37.82 23.49
CA ASN A 68 32.33 36.40 23.28
C ASN A 68 33.69 35.98 23.87
N LEU A 69 34.70 36.86 23.82
CA LEU A 69 36.05 36.56 24.32
C LEU A 69 36.24 36.79 25.82
N ASP A 70 35.36 37.56 26.46
CA ASP A 70 35.42 37.87 27.89
C ASP A 70 34.65 36.87 28.76
N ASP A 71 33.72 36.11 28.17
CA ASP A 71 32.99 35.05 28.87
C ASP A 71 33.74 33.71 28.78
N GLN A 72 34.38 33.28 29.88
CA GLN A 72 35.07 31.98 29.97
C GLN A 72 34.12 30.77 29.84
N ARG A 73 32.80 30.97 29.91
CA ARG A 73 31.78 29.92 29.69
C ARG A 73 31.15 29.95 28.30
N ALA A 74 31.40 30.99 27.51
CA ALA A 74 30.93 31.07 26.12
C ALA A 74 31.81 30.19 25.23
N GLY A 75 31.56 28.88 25.27
CA GLY A 75 31.95 27.98 24.19
C GLY A 75 31.46 28.53 22.85
N VAL A 76 32.27 28.30 21.81
CA VAL A 76 32.10 28.60 20.37
C VAL A 76 30.71 29.15 19.97
N PRO A 77 30.61 30.26 19.21
CA PRO A 77 29.36 30.90 18.79
C PRO A 77 28.59 30.11 17.71
N LEU A 78 28.40 28.81 17.94
CA LEU A 78 27.71 27.85 17.10
C LEU A 78 26.26 28.29 16.84
N GLN A 79 25.56 28.78 17.87
CA GLN A 79 24.15 29.20 17.74
C GLN A 79 23.97 30.40 16.80
N PHE A 80 24.92 31.33 16.79
CA PHE A 80 24.87 32.48 15.88
C PHE A 80 25.23 32.06 14.45
N LEU A 81 26.26 31.22 14.27
CA LEU A 81 26.60 30.68 12.95
C LEU A 81 25.47 29.82 12.38
N GLN A 82 24.81 29.02 13.21
CA GLN A 82 23.61 28.27 12.85
C GLN A 82 22.49 29.21 12.40
N ARG A 83 22.23 30.29 13.15
CA ARG A 83 21.24 31.29 12.76
C ARG A 83 21.58 31.97 11.42
N GLN A 84 22.83 32.36 11.20
CA GLN A 84 23.28 32.96 9.93
C GLN A 84 23.19 31.98 8.76
N ILE A 85 23.54 30.70 8.97
CA ILE A 85 23.36 29.65 7.97
C ILE A 85 21.86 29.50 7.64
N THR A 86 20.99 29.49 8.64
CA THR A 86 19.53 29.42 8.42
C THR A 86 19.02 30.63 7.65
N GLU A 87 19.46 31.85 7.98
CA GLU A 87 19.06 33.07 7.27
C GLU A 87 19.53 33.08 5.80
N LEU A 88 20.77 32.65 5.54
CA LEU A 88 21.33 32.54 4.18
C LEU A 88 20.64 31.43 3.36
N ASN A 89 20.40 30.26 3.96
CA ASN A 89 19.65 29.19 3.31
C ASN A 89 18.24 29.67 2.94
N ALA A 90 17.56 30.39 3.84
CA ALA A 90 16.25 30.97 3.54
C ALA A 90 16.29 32.04 2.43
N GLN A 91 17.40 32.75 2.24
CA GLN A 91 17.58 33.67 1.11
C GLN A 91 17.82 32.91 -0.20
N ALA A 92 18.66 31.87 -0.17
CA ALA A 92 18.93 31.03 -1.34
C ALA A 92 17.66 30.34 -1.86
N SER A 93 16.86 29.73 -0.97
CA SER A 93 15.59 29.10 -1.34
C SER A 93 14.62 30.11 -1.96
N ARG A 94 14.53 31.34 -1.41
CA ARG A 94 13.70 32.42 -2.00
C ARG A 94 14.13 32.79 -3.42
N ALA A 95 15.44 32.94 -3.64
CA ALA A 95 15.98 33.29 -4.96
C ALA A 95 15.76 32.15 -5.98
N GLN A 96 15.98 30.89 -5.57
CA GLN A 96 15.73 29.72 -6.42
C GLN A 96 14.25 29.59 -6.81
N ARG A 97 13.32 29.83 -5.87
CA ARG A 97 11.88 29.86 -6.17
C ARG A 97 11.51 30.91 -7.20
N LEU A 98 12.01 32.14 -7.04
CA LEU A 98 11.77 33.21 -8.01
C LEU A 98 12.32 32.83 -9.39
N SER A 99 13.52 32.26 -9.45
CA SER A 99 14.12 31.81 -10.71
C SER A 99 13.28 30.73 -11.41
N ARG A 100 12.79 29.73 -10.67
CA ARG A 100 11.92 28.67 -11.24
C ARG A 100 10.59 29.21 -11.74
N HIS A 101 9.98 30.13 -10.99
CA HIS A 101 8.76 30.82 -11.40
C HIS A 101 8.98 31.62 -12.69
N LEU A 102 10.02 32.45 -12.75
CA LEU A 102 10.32 33.21 -13.97
C LEU A 102 10.60 32.28 -15.15
N GLN A 103 11.28 31.15 -14.92
CA GLN A 103 11.51 30.16 -15.97
C GLN A 103 10.21 29.52 -16.47
N TYR A 104 9.29 29.15 -15.58
CA TYR A 104 7.96 28.65 -15.96
C TYR A 104 7.22 29.66 -16.87
N ILE A 105 7.23 30.94 -16.51
CA ILE A 105 6.58 31.98 -17.34
C ILE A 105 7.27 32.12 -18.70
N VAL A 106 8.60 32.09 -18.73
CA VAL A 106 9.36 32.12 -19.97
C VAL A 106 8.99 30.93 -20.85
N ASP A 107 8.90 29.73 -20.27
CA ASP A 107 8.53 28.51 -20.99
C ASP A 107 7.09 28.59 -21.51
N THR A 108 6.14 29.09 -20.71
CA THR A 108 4.75 29.30 -21.12
C THR A 108 4.65 30.30 -22.28
N ILE A 109 5.35 31.44 -22.21
CA ILE A 109 5.38 32.44 -23.30
C ILE A 109 6.06 31.88 -24.55
N ALA A 110 7.08 31.04 -24.40
CA ALA A 110 7.80 30.44 -25.51
C ALA A 110 7.03 29.30 -26.19
N ALA A 111 6.21 28.56 -25.45
CA ALA A 111 5.41 27.45 -25.96
C ALA A 111 4.21 27.91 -26.79
N ASP A 112 3.64 29.08 -26.49
CA ASP A 112 2.42 29.56 -27.14
C ASP A 112 2.56 31.04 -27.56
N CYS A 113 2.79 31.26 -28.87
CA CYS A 113 3.01 32.59 -29.44
C CYS A 113 1.74 33.47 -29.49
N GLU A 114 0.58 32.94 -29.05
CA GLU A 114 -0.73 33.62 -29.09
C GLU A 114 -1.34 33.91 -27.70
N ILE A 115 -0.58 33.87 -26.61
CA ILE A 115 -1.09 34.27 -25.29
C ILE A 115 -1.44 35.77 -25.29
N ALA A 116 -2.70 36.11 -25.00
CA ALA A 116 -3.13 37.51 -24.93
C ALA A 116 -2.46 38.22 -23.74
N ALA A 117 -2.20 39.53 -23.88
CA ALA A 117 -1.54 40.34 -22.85
C ALA A 117 -2.17 40.28 -21.43
N PRO A 118 -3.48 40.03 -21.22
CA PRO A 118 -4.05 39.82 -19.89
C PRO A 118 -3.69 38.47 -19.25
N ASP A 119 -3.43 37.43 -20.04
CA ASP A 119 -3.37 36.04 -19.56
C ASP A 119 -2.04 35.71 -18.86
N TRP A 120 -0.92 36.23 -19.36
CA TRP A 120 0.38 36.08 -18.67
C TRP A 120 0.46 36.92 -17.37
N LEU A 121 -0.22 38.07 -17.31
CA LEU A 121 -0.31 38.87 -16.08
C LEU A 121 -1.18 38.18 -15.03
N ASN A 122 -2.29 37.59 -15.45
CA ASN A 122 -3.13 36.76 -14.59
C ASN A 122 -2.37 35.52 -14.09
N ALA A 123 -1.60 34.85 -14.94
CA ALA A 123 -0.74 33.72 -14.56
C ALA A 123 0.32 34.13 -13.52
N LEU A 124 0.98 35.29 -13.71
CA LEU A 124 1.92 35.88 -12.77
C LEU A 124 1.29 36.15 -11.39
N GLU A 125 0.11 36.76 -11.38
CA GLU A 125 -0.60 37.08 -10.15
C GLU A 125 -1.02 35.80 -9.40
N LEU A 126 -1.54 34.80 -10.12
CA LEU A 126 -1.94 33.53 -9.55
C LEU A 126 -0.73 32.76 -8.98
N MET A 127 0.40 32.77 -9.69
CA MET A 127 1.62 32.15 -9.22
C MET A 127 2.20 32.84 -7.98
N ASN A 128 2.12 34.17 -7.89
CA ASN A 128 2.49 34.89 -6.68
C ASN A 128 1.56 34.56 -5.49
N MET A 129 0.29 34.20 -5.74
CA MET A 129 -0.60 33.67 -4.70
C MET A 129 -0.18 32.27 -4.27
N TYR A 130 0.10 31.37 -5.23
CA TYR A 130 0.60 30.02 -4.92
C TYR A 130 1.87 30.07 -4.07
N GLN A 131 2.82 30.94 -4.39
CA GLN A 131 4.04 31.13 -3.59
C GLN A 131 3.82 31.59 -2.15
N LYS A 132 2.68 32.21 -1.84
CA LYS A 132 2.34 32.67 -0.48
C LYS A 132 1.69 31.60 0.37
N HIS A 133 1.00 30.66 -0.27
CA HIS A 133 0.11 29.70 0.39
C HIS A 133 0.60 28.25 0.29
N LEU A 134 1.47 27.93 -0.68
CA LEU A 134 2.08 26.62 -0.86
C LEU A 134 3.53 26.63 -0.35
N ASP A 135 3.98 25.49 0.17
CA ASP A 135 5.40 25.27 0.46
C ASP A 135 6.21 24.96 -0.81
N ASP A 136 7.53 24.81 -0.64
CA ASP A 136 8.46 24.63 -1.75
C ASP A 136 8.20 23.32 -2.51
N ASP A 137 7.87 22.22 -1.80
CA ASP A 137 7.68 20.90 -2.40
C ASP A 137 6.32 20.83 -3.12
N GLU A 138 5.29 21.42 -2.54
CA GLU A 138 3.96 21.56 -3.15
C GLU A 138 3.99 22.40 -4.43
N LEU A 139 4.70 23.53 -4.39
CA LEU A 139 4.88 24.39 -5.55
C LEU A 139 5.68 23.70 -6.65
N ASP A 140 6.71 22.94 -6.28
CA ASP A 140 7.50 22.16 -7.24
C ASP A 140 6.68 21.03 -7.87
N GLY A 141 5.86 20.33 -7.07
CA GLY A 141 4.92 19.33 -7.56
C GLY A 141 3.93 19.91 -8.57
N LEU A 142 3.39 21.09 -8.25
CA LEU A 142 2.45 21.82 -9.11
C LEU A 142 3.11 22.27 -10.42
N LEU A 143 4.31 22.87 -10.37
CA LEU A 143 5.04 23.35 -11.54
C LEU A 143 5.54 22.22 -12.43
N ALA A 144 5.94 21.09 -11.85
CA ALA A 144 6.44 19.95 -12.60
C ALA A 144 5.37 19.26 -13.46
N SER A 145 4.08 19.58 -13.27
CA SER A 145 2.99 19.09 -14.12
C SER A 145 3.00 19.72 -15.52
N GLY A 146 3.74 20.82 -15.72
CA GLY A 146 3.92 21.46 -17.02
C GLY A 146 3.04 22.71 -17.23
N THR A 147 3.40 23.53 -18.21
CA THR A 147 2.77 24.83 -18.50
C THR A 147 1.29 24.73 -18.89
N ASP A 148 0.90 23.59 -19.47
CA ASP A 148 -0.42 23.37 -20.05
C ASP A 148 -1.35 22.59 -19.11
N THR A 149 -1.02 22.54 -17.82
CA THR A 149 -1.82 21.79 -16.82
C THR A 149 -2.49 22.68 -15.78
N MET A 150 -2.19 23.98 -15.79
CA MET A 150 -2.67 24.95 -14.81
C MET A 150 -3.61 25.98 -15.45
N PRO A 151 -4.72 26.35 -14.79
CA PRO A 151 -5.45 27.53 -15.21
C PRO A 151 -4.64 28.82 -14.94
N PRO A 152 -4.80 29.88 -15.75
CA PRO A 152 -5.68 29.98 -16.91
C PRO A 152 -5.06 29.48 -18.23
N THR A 153 -3.84 28.95 -18.21
CA THR A 153 -3.06 28.62 -19.42
C THR A 153 -3.45 27.27 -20.04
N ASP A 154 -4.06 26.36 -19.27
CA ASP A 154 -4.63 25.11 -19.80
C ASP A 154 -6.02 25.35 -20.42
N PRO A 155 -6.17 25.22 -21.76
CA PRO A 155 -7.45 25.40 -22.45
C PRO A 155 -8.51 24.37 -22.03
N SER A 156 -8.09 23.21 -21.50
CA SER A 156 -8.99 22.20 -20.95
C SER A 156 -9.71 22.72 -19.70
N TRP A 157 -9.01 23.49 -18.87
CA TRP A 157 -9.57 24.12 -17.68
C TRP A 157 -10.51 25.26 -18.04
N THR A 158 -10.09 26.18 -18.92
CA THR A 158 -10.91 27.34 -19.28
C THR A 158 -12.23 26.93 -19.94
N GLY A 159 -12.19 26.00 -20.90
CA GLY A 159 -13.40 25.46 -21.53
C GLY A 159 -14.33 24.75 -20.53
N LEU A 160 -13.78 23.92 -19.65
CA LEU A 160 -14.60 23.18 -18.68
C LEU A 160 -15.23 24.10 -17.61
N VAL A 161 -14.50 25.10 -17.13
CA VAL A 161 -15.03 26.10 -16.18
C VAL A 161 -16.22 26.84 -16.79
N ASP A 162 -16.14 27.21 -18.07
CA ASP A 162 -17.24 27.87 -18.77
C ASP A 162 -18.45 26.94 -18.96
N GLU A 163 -18.24 25.68 -19.35
CA GLU A 163 -19.29 24.66 -19.45
C GLU A 163 -20.02 24.45 -18.12
N VAL A 164 -19.28 24.32 -17.00
CA VAL A 164 -19.86 24.20 -15.66
C VAL A 164 -20.61 25.46 -15.28
N ARG A 165 -20.06 26.65 -15.55
CA ARG A 165 -20.72 27.92 -15.25
C ARG A 165 -22.09 28.01 -15.94
N VAL A 166 -22.15 27.64 -17.23
CA VAL A 166 -23.41 27.61 -17.99
C VAL A 166 -24.38 26.58 -17.40
N ALA A 167 -23.90 25.38 -17.07
CA ALA A 167 -24.74 24.33 -16.47
C ALA A 167 -25.37 24.78 -15.13
N VAL A 168 -24.60 25.44 -14.27
CA VAL A 168 -25.07 26.01 -12.99
C VAL A 168 -26.10 27.12 -13.24
N GLN A 169 -25.81 28.07 -14.14
CA GLN A 169 -26.74 29.17 -14.46
C GLN A 169 -28.07 28.69 -15.05
N GLN A 170 -28.06 27.59 -15.81
CA GLN A 170 -29.26 26.96 -16.36
C GLN A 170 -29.97 26.04 -15.34
N ALA A 171 -29.45 25.93 -14.11
CA ALA A 171 -29.94 25.03 -13.09
C ALA A 171 -30.04 23.57 -13.58
N LEU A 172 -29.04 23.11 -14.35
CA LEU A 172 -28.99 21.74 -14.84
C LEU A 172 -28.98 20.76 -13.64
N PRO A 173 -29.89 19.76 -13.60
CA PRO A 173 -29.95 18.82 -12.50
C PRO A 173 -28.65 18.02 -12.36
N THR A 174 -28.09 17.96 -11.16
CA THR A 174 -26.85 17.23 -10.84
C THR A 174 -26.95 15.73 -11.08
N VAL A 175 -28.17 15.19 -11.10
CA VAL A 175 -28.47 13.78 -11.43
C VAL A 175 -28.39 13.48 -12.92
N SER A 176 -28.41 14.49 -13.80
CA SER A 176 -28.43 14.26 -15.24
C SER A 176 -27.09 13.74 -15.78
N ASP A 177 -27.14 12.91 -16.83
CA ASP A 177 -25.93 12.36 -17.49
C ASP A 177 -24.95 13.47 -17.91
N ALA A 178 -25.47 14.59 -18.40
CA ALA A 178 -24.66 15.75 -18.78
C ALA A 178 -23.92 16.37 -17.59
N ALA A 179 -24.58 16.50 -16.43
CA ALA A 179 -23.94 17.01 -15.23
C ALA A 179 -22.87 16.05 -14.70
N GLN A 180 -23.16 14.76 -14.69
CA GLN A 180 -22.22 13.72 -14.26
C GLN A 180 -20.99 13.65 -15.17
N ALA A 181 -21.15 13.81 -16.48
CA ALA A 181 -20.04 13.85 -17.44
C ALA A 181 -19.10 15.04 -17.20
N LEU A 182 -19.66 16.23 -16.90
CA LEU A 182 -18.87 17.41 -16.52
C LEU A 182 -18.11 17.18 -15.22
N ALA A 183 -18.74 16.55 -14.22
CA ALA A 183 -18.10 16.23 -12.96
C ALA A 183 -16.91 15.26 -13.11
N TRP A 184 -17.04 14.21 -13.92
CA TRP A 184 -15.93 13.30 -14.21
C TRP A 184 -14.75 14.00 -14.89
N ARG A 185 -15.03 14.88 -15.87
CA ARG A 185 -13.99 15.68 -16.52
C ARG A 185 -13.29 16.59 -15.52
N TRP A 186 -14.04 17.22 -14.62
CA TRP A 186 -13.49 18.09 -13.59
C TRP A 186 -12.55 17.33 -12.65
N ILE A 187 -13.00 16.20 -12.09
CA ILE A 187 -12.17 15.41 -11.17
C ILE A 187 -10.89 14.91 -11.85
N ARG A 188 -10.93 14.53 -13.13
CA ARG A 188 -9.73 14.14 -13.87
C ARG A 188 -8.74 15.30 -14.07
N LEU A 189 -9.22 16.53 -14.27
CA LEU A 189 -8.36 17.71 -14.33
C LEU A 189 -7.78 18.07 -12.96
N VAL A 190 -8.57 17.96 -11.89
CA VAL A 190 -8.07 18.14 -10.51
C VAL A 190 -6.96 17.13 -10.21
N ILE A 191 -7.19 15.84 -10.51
CA ILE A 191 -6.18 14.78 -10.30
C ILE A 191 -4.91 15.07 -11.11
N ARG A 192 -5.02 15.55 -12.35
CA ARG A 192 -3.86 15.94 -13.17
C ARG A 192 -3.10 17.12 -12.54
N LEU A 193 -3.82 18.15 -12.12
CA LEU A 193 -3.26 19.37 -11.54
C LEU A 193 -2.53 19.06 -10.22
N THR A 194 -3.16 18.27 -9.35
CA THR A 194 -2.66 18.00 -8.00
C THR A 194 -1.86 16.72 -7.90
N ARG A 195 -1.70 15.98 -9.01
CA ARG A 195 -1.09 14.63 -9.03
C ARG A 195 -1.77 13.67 -8.04
N ASN A 196 -3.09 13.81 -7.92
CA ASN A 196 -3.91 13.10 -6.94
C ASN A 196 -3.53 13.38 -5.47
N ASP A 197 -2.85 14.48 -5.16
CA ASP A 197 -2.58 14.88 -3.77
C ASP A 197 -3.79 15.62 -3.16
N PRO A 198 -4.46 15.04 -2.14
CA PRO A 198 -5.60 15.66 -1.50
C PRO A 198 -5.25 16.87 -0.63
N ALA A 199 -4.01 16.95 -0.09
CA ALA A 199 -3.57 18.11 0.69
C ALA A 199 -3.45 19.34 -0.22
N LEU A 200 -2.75 19.18 -1.35
CA LEU A 200 -2.62 20.22 -2.37
C LEU A 200 -3.99 20.61 -2.95
N ALA A 201 -4.86 19.64 -3.28
CA ALA A 201 -6.22 19.92 -3.75
C ALA A 201 -7.02 20.78 -2.77
N THR A 202 -6.91 20.49 -1.48
CA THR A 202 -7.58 21.23 -0.40
C THR A 202 -7.04 22.65 -0.30
N LYS A 203 -5.71 22.83 -0.32
CA LYS A 203 -5.07 24.17 -0.27
C LYS A 203 -5.44 25.02 -1.49
N LEU A 204 -5.41 24.46 -2.69
CA LEU A 204 -5.81 25.16 -3.91
C LEU A 204 -7.29 25.58 -3.87
N THR A 205 -8.16 24.71 -3.35
CA THR A 205 -9.58 25.04 -3.15
C THR A 205 -9.76 26.17 -2.14
N MET A 206 -9.05 26.13 -1.01
CA MET A 206 -9.09 27.20 0.00
C MET A 206 -8.59 28.52 -0.56
N LEU A 207 -7.50 28.52 -1.34
CA LEU A 207 -6.97 29.70 -2.01
C LEU A 207 -7.98 30.25 -3.01
N GLN A 208 -8.55 29.39 -3.86
CA GLN A 208 -9.54 29.78 -4.86
C GLN A 208 -10.77 30.44 -4.23
N LEU A 209 -11.25 29.94 -3.10
CA LEU A 209 -12.41 30.49 -2.40
C LEU A 209 -12.09 31.67 -1.49
N GLY A 210 -10.87 31.73 -0.95
CA GLY A 210 -10.43 32.77 -0.01
C GLY A 210 -9.91 34.05 -0.67
N GLU A 211 -9.40 33.97 -1.90
CA GLU A 211 -8.81 35.11 -2.62
C GLU A 211 -9.75 35.61 -3.74
N PRO A 212 -10.40 36.78 -3.61
CA PRO A 212 -11.32 37.30 -4.63
C PRO A 212 -10.67 37.44 -6.02
N ARG A 213 -9.36 37.74 -6.05
CA ARG A 213 -8.62 37.87 -7.30
C ARG A 213 -8.41 36.52 -7.99
N ALA A 214 -8.22 35.43 -7.25
CA ALA A 214 -8.17 34.08 -7.82
C ALA A 214 -9.51 33.70 -8.49
N GLN A 215 -10.65 34.10 -7.90
CA GLN A 215 -11.97 33.91 -8.51
C GLN A 215 -12.15 34.70 -9.80
N GLN A 216 -11.60 35.91 -9.88
CA GLN A 216 -11.66 36.72 -11.10
C GLN A 216 -10.76 36.17 -12.22
N ILE A 217 -9.64 35.55 -11.87
CA ILE A 217 -8.68 34.98 -12.82
C ILE A 217 -9.17 33.63 -13.34
N VAL A 218 -9.52 32.72 -12.43
CA VAL A 218 -9.84 31.32 -12.79
C VAL A 218 -11.33 31.11 -13.04
N GLY A 219 -12.20 31.97 -12.47
CA GLY A 219 -13.65 31.92 -12.70
C GLY A 219 -14.41 30.84 -11.91
N ILE A 220 -13.75 30.16 -10.97
CA ILE A 220 -14.34 29.10 -10.14
C ILE A 220 -14.95 29.71 -8.88
N THR A 221 -16.23 29.39 -8.63
CA THR A 221 -17.00 29.87 -7.47
C THR A 221 -17.37 28.74 -6.51
N ALA A 222 -17.75 29.08 -5.27
CA ALA A 222 -18.23 28.10 -4.29
C ALA A 222 -19.48 27.34 -4.75
N GLU A 223 -20.39 28.02 -5.47
CA GLU A 223 -21.60 27.40 -6.04
C GLU A 223 -21.25 26.34 -7.08
N MET A 224 -20.28 26.63 -7.97
CA MET A 224 -19.82 25.67 -8.96
C MET A 224 -19.20 24.44 -8.30
N LEU A 225 -18.34 24.62 -7.29
CA LEU A 225 -17.74 23.50 -6.56
C LEU A 225 -18.80 22.63 -5.85
N ALA A 226 -19.78 23.26 -5.19
CA ALA A 226 -20.86 22.51 -4.54
C ALA A 226 -21.72 21.73 -5.55
N TRP A 227 -21.98 22.32 -6.73
CA TRP A 227 -22.71 21.65 -7.81
C TRP A 227 -21.91 20.46 -8.38
N ILE A 228 -20.60 20.63 -8.57
CA ILE A 228 -19.71 19.56 -9.05
C ILE A 228 -19.63 18.42 -8.03
N ASP A 229 -19.45 18.72 -6.73
CA ASP A 229 -19.40 17.69 -5.68
C ASP A 229 -20.68 16.86 -5.65
N ALA A 230 -21.84 17.51 -5.78
CA ALA A 230 -23.13 16.84 -5.85
C ALA A 230 -23.27 15.99 -7.12
N ALA A 231 -22.93 16.53 -8.29
CA ALA A 231 -22.96 15.81 -9.56
C ALA A 231 -22.00 14.62 -9.58
N PHE A 232 -20.80 14.78 -9.00
CA PHE A 232 -19.81 13.71 -8.87
C PHE A 232 -20.28 12.60 -7.93
N THR A 233 -20.87 12.97 -6.79
CA THR A 233 -21.45 12.00 -5.85
C THR A 233 -22.56 11.21 -6.53
N HIS A 234 -23.44 11.85 -7.30
CA HIS A 234 -24.44 11.15 -8.11
C HIS A 234 -23.81 10.21 -9.13
N ALA A 235 -22.79 10.67 -9.87
CA ALA A 235 -22.11 9.86 -10.87
C ALA A 235 -21.48 8.60 -10.28
N ARG A 236 -20.87 8.69 -9.09
CA ARG A 236 -20.38 7.53 -8.34
C ARG A 236 -21.53 6.60 -7.93
N CYS A 237 -22.64 7.15 -7.44
CA CYS A 237 -23.79 6.35 -7.04
C CYS A 237 -24.42 5.58 -8.21
N GLU A 238 -24.40 6.14 -9.43
CA GLU A 238 -24.86 5.43 -10.63
C GLU A 238 -23.98 4.22 -10.96
N LEU A 239 -22.65 4.33 -10.78
CA LEU A 239 -21.76 3.18 -10.93
C LEU A 239 -22.06 2.10 -9.88
N PHE A 240 -22.29 2.49 -8.62
CA PHE A 240 -22.70 1.56 -7.57
C PHE A 240 -24.04 0.89 -7.87
N ALA A 241 -25.03 1.63 -8.36
CA ALA A 241 -26.38 1.15 -8.61
C ALA A 241 -26.43 -0.07 -9.54
N ARG A 242 -25.45 -0.23 -10.44
CA ARG A 242 -25.33 -1.39 -11.34
C ARG A 242 -25.17 -2.73 -10.62
N TYR A 243 -24.71 -2.71 -9.37
CA TYR A 243 -24.40 -3.91 -8.56
C TYR A 243 -25.39 -4.12 -7.40
N LEU A 244 -26.33 -3.19 -7.23
CA LEU A 244 -27.16 -3.06 -6.03
C LEU A 244 -28.66 -3.18 -6.38
N SER A 245 -29.45 -3.62 -5.41
CA SER A 245 -30.90 -3.45 -5.50
C SER A 245 -31.28 -1.96 -5.35
N PRO A 246 -32.47 -1.52 -5.80
CA PRO A 246 -32.89 -0.12 -5.66
C PRO A 246 -32.79 0.41 -4.21
N ALA A 247 -33.24 -0.37 -3.23
CA ALA A 247 -33.15 0.02 -1.81
C ALA A 247 -31.70 0.13 -1.31
N GLN A 248 -30.82 -0.76 -1.78
CA GLN A 248 -29.39 -0.72 -1.46
C GLN A 248 -28.70 0.49 -2.11
N ALA A 249 -29.05 0.80 -3.36
CA ALA A 249 -28.53 1.96 -4.07
C ALA A 249 -28.94 3.27 -3.40
N ASP A 250 -30.19 3.38 -2.92
CA ASP A 250 -30.65 4.54 -2.16
C ASP A 250 -29.91 4.70 -0.83
N GLU A 251 -29.65 3.61 -0.12
CA GLU A 251 -28.88 3.62 1.13
C GLU A 251 -27.42 4.04 0.91
N VAL A 252 -26.75 3.48 -0.11
CA VAL A 252 -25.39 3.89 -0.49
C VAL A 252 -25.37 5.36 -0.88
N ARG A 253 -26.34 5.82 -1.68
CA ARG A 253 -26.46 7.23 -2.08
C ARG A 253 -26.55 8.13 -0.85
N ARG A 254 -27.46 7.82 0.08
CA ARG A 254 -27.63 8.59 1.33
C ARG A 254 -26.32 8.72 2.12
N ARG A 255 -25.56 7.62 2.26
CA ARG A 255 -24.28 7.60 2.97
C ARG A 255 -23.18 8.35 2.23
N GLN A 256 -23.08 8.19 0.91
CA GLN A 256 -22.10 8.92 0.10
C GLN A 256 -22.27 10.43 0.24
N PHE A 257 -23.51 10.94 0.20
CA PHE A 257 -23.77 12.37 0.43
C PHE A 257 -23.41 12.82 1.87
N ALA A 258 -23.66 11.99 2.88
CA ALA A 258 -23.30 12.30 4.26
C ALA A 258 -21.78 12.34 4.47
N THR A 259 -21.05 11.37 3.91
CA THR A 259 -19.59 11.30 4.01
C THR A 259 -18.90 12.40 3.21
N ALA A 260 -19.37 12.69 2.00
CA ALA A 260 -18.81 13.74 1.14
C ALA A 260 -18.83 15.11 1.85
N LYS A 261 -19.95 15.43 2.52
CA LYS A 261 -20.10 16.68 3.28
C LYS A 261 -19.07 16.84 4.41
N ASN A 262 -18.64 15.73 5.01
CA ASN A 262 -17.73 15.75 6.16
C ASN A 262 -16.24 15.66 5.77
N GLN A 263 -15.91 15.50 4.48
CA GLN A 263 -14.54 15.35 3.97
C GLN A 263 -13.69 14.32 4.74
N ALA A 264 -14.32 13.28 5.28
CA ALA A 264 -13.67 12.34 6.19
C ALA A 264 -12.58 11.51 5.51
N TRP A 265 -12.77 11.14 4.24
CA TRP A 265 -11.78 10.40 3.45
C TRP A 265 -10.53 11.24 3.13
N PRO A 266 -10.63 12.44 2.51
CA PRO A 266 -9.46 13.30 2.30
C PRO A 266 -8.68 13.60 3.58
N ALA A 267 -9.36 13.93 4.67
CA ALA A 267 -8.70 14.23 5.94
C ALA A 267 -7.87 13.04 6.46
N LEU A 268 -8.43 11.83 6.41
CA LEU A 268 -7.75 10.62 6.88
C LEU A 268 -6.54 10.26 5.99
N VAL A 269 -6.65 10.46 4.69
CA VAL A 269 -5.55 10.24 3.73
C VAL A 269 -4.41 11.23 3.96
N ILE A 270 -4.73 12.51 4.22
CA ILE A 270 -3.73 13.53 4.57
C ILE A 270 -3.01 13.16 5.87
N GLU A 271 -3.74 12.75 6.90
CA GLU A 271 -3.14 12.32 8.18
C GLU A 271 -2.19 11.13 8.00
N LEU A 272 -2.59 10.13 7.21
CA LEU A 272 -1.77 8.95 6.93
C LEU A 272 -0.49 9.31 6.16
N ARG A 273 -0.62 10.17 5.14
CA ARG A 273 0.49 10.63 4.32
C ARG A 273 1.52 11.38 5.15
N ALA A 274 1.07 12.24 6.05
CA ALA A 274 1.96 12.96 6.97
C ALA A 274 2.77 12.00 7.88
N GLN A 275 2.19 10.88 8.34
CA GLN A 275 2.95 9.87 9.09
C GLN A 275 4.01 9.18 8.22
N MET A 276 3.64 8.83 6.99
CA MET A 276 4.53 8.19 6.02
C MET A 276 5.74 9.09 5.68
N GLU A 277 5.48 10.35 5.35
CA GLU A 277 6.52 11.34 5.00
C GLU A 277 7.42 11.69 6.19
N ALA A 278 6.87 11.70 7.40
CA ALA A 278 7.66 11.83 8.63
C ALA A 278 8.51 10.58 8.94
N GLY A 279 8.41 9.51 8.14
CA GLY A 279 9.18 8.27 8.32
C GLY A 279 8.78 7.48 9.56
N VAL A 280 7.57 7.70 10.08
CA VAL A 280 7.06 6.98 11.25
C VAL A 280 6.89 5.50 10.88
N ASP A 281 7.32 4.58 11.74
CA ASP A 281 7.14 3.17 11.42
C ASP A 281 5.65 2.79 11.40
N ALA A 282 5.26 1.96 10.43
CA ALA A 282 3.87 1.60 10.19
C ALA A 282 3.20 0.86 11.37
N SER A 283 4.00 0.20 12.23
CA SER A 283 3.52 -0.45 13.47
C SER A 283 3.27 0.52 14.62
N ALA A 284 3.70 1.78 14.51
CA ALA A 284 3.63 2.72 15.60
C ALA A 284 2.18 3.08 15.97
N ALA A 285 1.94 3.32 17.25
CA ALA A 285 0.60 3.62 17.79
C ALA A 285 -0.16 4.74 17.04
N PRO A 286 0.47 5.86 16.61
CA PRO A 286 -0.23 6.89 15.82
C PRO A 286 -0.77 6.37 14.49
N VAL A 287 -0.01 5.51 13.80
CA VAL A 287 -0.41 4.91 12.52
C VAL A 287 -1.53 3.90 12.74
N GLN A 288 -1.42 3.07 13.80
CA GLN A 288 -2.47 2.11 14.16
C GLN A 288 -3.82 2.79 14.51
N ALA A 289 -3.77 3.97 15.12
CA ALA A 289 -4.98 4.76 15.39
C ALA A 289 -5.65 5.27 14.09
N ILE A 290 -4.85 5.61 13.07
CA ILE A 290 -5.34 5.98 11.73
C ILE A 290 -5.97 4.76 11.05
N VAL A 291 -5.30 3.60 11.08
CA VAL A 291 -5.81 2.34 10.53
C VAL A 291 -7.17 1.97 11.13
N LYS A 292 -7.33 2.09 12.45
CA LYS A 292 -8.61 1.79 13.11
C LYS A 292 -9.75 2.73 12.65
N ARG A 293 -9.46 4.02 12.49
CA ARG A 293 -10.45 4.97 11.94
C ARG A 293 -10.77 4.68 10.48
N TRP A 294 -9.78 4.25 9.69
CA TRP A 294 -9.96 3.81 8.31
C TRP A 294 -10.93 2.65 8.20
N GLN A 295 -10.76 1.65 9.06
CA GLN A 295 -11.62 0.47 9.12
C GLN A 295 -13.07 0.83 9.46
N GLN A 296 -13.29 1.84 10.30
CA GLN A 296 -14.63 2.31 10.65
C GLN A 296 -15.26 3.20 9.58
N LEU A 297 -14.47 4.02 8.90
CA LEU A 297 -14.99 4.97 7.91
C LEU A 297 -15.60 4.27 6.70
N PHE A 298 -15.11 3.08 6.34
CA PHE A 298 -15.66 2.30 5.24
C PHE A 298 -17.13 1.90 5.44
N PRO A 299 -17.52 1.14 6.49
CA PRO A 299 -18.92 0.83 6.71
C PRO A 299 -19.77 2.08 6.86
N ASP A 300 -19.29 3.11 7.57
CA ASP A 300 -20.01 4.37 7.73
C ASP A 300 -20.37 5.01 6.37
N SER A 301 -19.44 4.93 5.41
CA SER A 301 -19.56 5.55 4.09
C SER A 301 -20.42 4.79 3.09
N PHE A 302 -20.65 3.49 3.28
CA PHE A 302 -21.27 2.67 2.24
C PHE A 302 -22.38 1.73 2.73
N CYS A 303 -22.22 1.02 3.84
CA CYS A 303 -23.05 -0.15 4.12
C CYS A 303 -23.52 -0.30 5.58
N GLY A 304 -22.94 0.43 6.54
CA GLY A 304 -23.15 0.20 7.96
C GLY A 304 -22.83 -1.25 8.33
N ASP A 305 -23.72 -1.87 9.10
CA ASP A 305 -23.60 -3.26 9.55
C ASP A 305 -24.17 -4.29 8.53
N ASP A 306 -24.62 -3.84 7.35
CA ASP A 306 -25.14 -4.74 6.31
C ASP A 306 -24.00 -5.39 5.51
N ALA A 307 -23.61 -6.60 5.93
CA ALA A 307 -22.56 -7.38 5.28
C ALA A 307 -22.87 -7.79 3.82
N VAL A 308 -24.15 -7.88 3.43
CA VAL A 308 -24.53 -8.19 2.03
C VAL A 308 -24.34 -6.96 1.16
N LEU A 309 -24.77 -5.80 1.65
CA LEU A 309 -24.52 -4.53 0.98
C LEU A 309 -23.01 -4.24 0.91
N GLU A 310 -22.28 -4.49 1.99
CA GLU A 310 -20.82 -4.36 2.03
C GLU A 310 -20.16 -5.18 0.91
N ALA A 311 -20.53 -6.47 0.78
CA ALA A 311 -19.97 -7.34 -0.25
C ALA A 311 -20.26 -6.82 -1.67
N ARG A 312 -21.47 -6.31 -1.93
CA ARG A 312 -21.83 -5.76 -3.25
C ARG A 312 -21.18 -4.41 -3.55
N VAL A 313 -21.06 -3.53 -2.54
CA VAL A 313 -20.30 -2.27 -2.65
C VAL A 313 -18.84 -2.58 -2.98
N ARG A 314 -18.26 -3.58 -2.30
CA ARG A 314 -16.89 -4.04 -2.58
C ARG A 314 -16.79 -4.56 -4.01
N ASP A 315 -17.76 -5.36 -4.50
CA ASP A 315 -17.80 -5.81 -5.90
C ASP A 315 -17.88 -4.67 -6.92
N ALA A 316 -18.72 -3.66 -6.66
CA ALA A 316 -18.78 -2.46 -7.49
C ALA A 316 -17.43 -1.71 -7.54
N LEU A 317 -16.80 -1.48 -6.38
CA LEU A 317 -15.49 -0.82 -6.30
C LEU A 317 -14.36 -1.63 -6.99
N MET A 318 -14.54 -2.96 -7.11
CA MET A 318 -13.60 -3.84 -7.82
C MET A 318 -13.75 -3.77 -9.34
N ARG A 319 -14.99 -3.68 -9.84
CA ARG A 319 -15.29 -3.77 -11.27
C ARG A 319 -15.35 -2.40 -11.97
N GLU A 320 -15.48 -1.31 -11.22
CA GLU A 320 -15.59 0.05 -11.76
C GLU A 320 -14.34 0.89 -11.41
N PRO A 321 -13.33 0.99 -12.29
CA PRO A 321 -12.12 1.79 -12.05
C PRO A 321 -12.40 3.26 -11.73
N ASP A 322 -13.44 3.84 -12.34
CA ASP A 322 -13.80 5.25 -12.13
C ASP A 322 -14.25 5.53 -10.68
N LEU A 323 -14.77 4.54 -9.93
CA LEU A 323 -15.07 4.70 -8.49
C LEU A 323 -13.83 4.96 -7.63
N GLN A 324 -12.62 4.80 -8.19
CA GLN A 324 -11.35 4.98 -7.50
C GLN A 324 -10.76 6.38 -7.68
N LEU A 325 -11.30 7.19 -8.61
CA LEU A 325 -10.82 8.55 -8.86
C LEU A 325 -11.14 9.49 -7.69
N GLY A 326 -10.18 10.32 -7.31
CA GLY A 326 -10.35 11.45 -6.39
C GLY A 326 -10.22 11.12 -4.90
N VAL A 327 -9.74 9.93 -4.53
CA VAL A 327 -9.58 9.50 -3.14
C VAL A 327 -8.22 9.93 -2.54
N GLY A 328 -7.23 10.24 -3.38
CA GLY A 328 -5.90 10.70 -2.94
C GLY A 328 -4.93 9.60 -2.51
N LEU A 329 -5.24 8.36 -2.84
CA LEU A 329 -4.41 7.18 -2.58
C LEU A 329 -3.47 6.93 -3.76
N ASP A 330 -2.17 6.81 -3.48
CA ASP A 330 -1.15 6.34 -4.41
C ASP A 330 -0.50 5.03 -3.92
N ASP A 331 0.30 4.39 -4.78
CA ASP A 331 0.89 3.09 -4.50
C ASP A 331 1.77 3.08 -3.25
N SER A 332 2.45 4.19 -2.95
CA SER A 332 3.33 4.31 -1.81
C SER A 332 2.56 4.39 -0.50
N LEU A 333 1.49 5.19 -0.47
CA LEU A 333 0.62 5.35 0.69
C LEU A 333 -0.15 4.05 0.97
N LEU A 334 -0.56 3.35 -0.09
CA LEU A 334 -1.15 2.01 0.02
C LEU A 334 -0.16 0.98 0.54
N ALA A 335 1.10 1.00 0.11
CA ALA A 335 2.17 0.14 0.65
C ALA A 335 2.43 0.40 2.13
N TYR A 336 2.40 1.66 2.54
CA TYR A 336 2.55 2.04 3.93
C TYR A 336 1.35 1.58 4.79
N LEU A 337 0.12 1.77 4.30
CA LEU A 337 -1.09 1.27 4.94
C LEU A 337 -1.07 -0.26 5.09
N HIS A 338 -0.57 -0.98 4.07
CA HIS A 338 -0.40 -2.43 4.11
C HIS A 338 0.53 -2.87 5.23
N LYS A 339 1.72 -2.25 5.29
CA LYS A 339 2.71 -2.54 6.33
C LYS A 339 2.13 -2.29 7.73
N ALA A 340 1.31 -1.24 7.87
CA ALA A 340 0.65 -0.93 9.14
C ALA A 340 -0.33 -2.04 9.55
N HIS A 341 -1.06 -2.63 8.61
CA HIS A 341 -1.95 -3.76 8.89
C HIS A 341 -1.20 -5.04 9.28
N ILE A 342 0.01 -5.28 8.77
CA ILE A 342 0.77 -6.51 9.05
C ILE A 342 1.50 -6.47 10.41
N VAL A 343 2.15 -5.35 10.76
CA VAL A 343 3.16 -5.33 11.84
C VAL A 343 2.56 -5.08 13.23
N GLY A 344 1.26 -4.78 13.34
CA GLY A 344 0.59 -4.43 14.60
C GLY A 344 0.33 -5.58 15.60
N HIS A 345 0.74 -6.83 15.32
CA HIS A 345 0.22 -7.99 16.05
C HIS A 345 1.30 -8.97 16.54
N ASP A 346 1.18 -9.33 17.82
CA ASP A 346 2.08 -10.23 18.56
C ASP A 346 1.83 -11.69 18.14
N MET A 347 2.86 -12.34 17.62
CA MET A 347 2.80 -13.67 17.00
C MET A 347 3.15 -14.76 18.02
N THR A 348 2.17 -15.21 18.81
CA THR A 348 2.31 -16.48 19.56
C THR A 348 1.92 -17.66 18.68
N PRO A 349 2.83 -18.62 18.39
CA PRO A 349 2.49 -19.80 17.61
C PRO A 349 1.47 -20.66 18.37
N VAL A 350 0.32 -20.93 17.75
CA VAL A 350 -0.57 -21.99 18.21
C VAL A 350 -0.05 -23.31 17.62
N ASP A 351 0.75 -24.01 18.43
CA ASP A 351 1.29 -25.35 18.10
C ASP A 351 0.39 -26.50 18.60
N ALA A 352 -0.86 -26.20 19.01
CA ALA A 352 -1.82 -27.20 19.48
C ALA A 352 -3.10 -27.20 18.62
N GLY A 353 -3.18 -28.11 17.64
CA GLY A 353 -4.39 -28.35 16.83
C GLY A 353 -4.22 -28.08 15.33
N PRO A 354 -5.30 -28.24 14.53
CA PRO A 354 -5.27 -27.92 13.12
C PRO A 354 -5.10 -26.41 12.97
N LYS A 355 -4.31 -25.98 11.98
CA LYS A 355 -4.19 -24.56 11.67
C LYS A 355 -5.59 -23.96 11.40
N PRO A 356 -5.90 -22.75 11.91
CA PRO A 356 -7.22 -22.13 11.72
C PRO A 356 -7.70 -22.09 10.26
N SER A 357 -6.80 -21.84 9.31
CA SER A 357 -7.08 -21.88 7.88
C SER A 357 -7.53 -23.27 7.41
N ALA A 358 -6.89 -24.34 7.88
CA ALA A 358 -7.22 -25.72 7.51
C ALA A 358 -8.63 -26.11 7.97
N LEU A 359 -9.01 -25.74 9.20
CA LEU A 359 -10.36 -25.98 9.72
C LEU A 359 -11.42 -25.16 8.97
N MET A 360 -11.12 -23.90 8.65
CA MET A 360 -11.99 -23.04 7.85
C MET A 360 -12.27 -23.64 6.46
N VAL A 361 -11.22 -24.08 5.77
CA VAL A 361 -11.34 -24.70 4.43
C VAL A 361 -12.13 -26.01 4.49
N ALA A 362 -11.88 -26.87 5.50
CA ALA A 362 -12.65 -28.10 5.70
C ALA A 362 -14.13 -27.79 5.98
N THR A 363 -14.42 -26.76 6.77
CA THR A 363 -15.78 -26.31 7.06
C THR A 363 -16.50 -25.84 5.80
N GLN A 364 -15.81 -25.13 4.90
CA GLN A 364 -16.39 -24.72 3.62
C GLN A 364 -16.72 -25.91 2.70
N ARG A 365 -15.86 -26.94 2.66
CA ARG A 365 -16.18 -28.19 1.94
C ARG A 365 -17.36 -28.92 2.56
N ALA A 366 -17.47 -28.95 3.89
CA ALA A 366 -18.62 -29.55 4.58
C ALA A 366 -19.92 -28.76 4.31
N ALA A 367 -19.85 -27.43 4.32
CA ALA A 367 -20.99 -26.57 3.98
C ALA A 367 -21.48 -26.85 2.55
N HIS A 368 -20.58 -27.11 1.62
CA HIS A 368 -20.92 -27.48 0.23
C HIS A 368 -21.77 -28.75 0.17
N GLN A 369 -21.40 -29.77 0.95
CA GLN A 369 -22.17 -31.03 1.03
C GLN A 369 -23.61 -30.80 1.51
N LEU A 370 -23.85 -29.79 2.34
CA LEU A 370 -25.16 -29.47 2.91
C LEU A 370 -25.99 -28.52 2.05
N LEU A 371 -25.37 -27.53 1.40
CA LEU A 371 -26.07 -26.39 0.81
C LEU A 371 -26.28 -26.49 -0.71
N ASP A 372 -25.30 -27.00 -1.44
CA ASP A 372 -25.21 -26.75 -2.87
C ASP A 372 -25.61 -27.99 -3.67
N ARG A 373 -26.40 -27.81 -4.73
CA ARG A 373 -26.86 -28.90 -5.60
C ARG A 373 -26.96 -28.41 -7.05
N PRO A 374 -26.42 -29.16 -8.04
CA PRO A 374 -25.67 -30.42 -7.90
C PRO A 374 -24.28 -30.21 -7.27
N LEU A 375 -23.71 -31.20 -6.60
CA LEU A 375 -22.37 -31.06 -6.00
C LEU A 375 -21.31 -30.79 -7.08
N VAL A 376 -20.38 -29.88 -6.80
CA VAL A 376 -19.18 -29.63 -7.62
C VAL A 376 -18.05 -30.54 -7.17
N LEU A 377 -17.92 -30.70 -5.85
CA LEU A 377 -17.00 -31.63 -5.21
C LEU A 377 -17.81 -32.58 -4.32
N ASP A 378 -17.80 -33.87 -4.66
CA ASP A 378 -18.39 -34.91 -3.80
C ASP A 378 -17.33 -35.33 -2.77
N ASP A 379 -17.53 -34.93 -1.51
CA ASP A 379 -16.59 -35.15 -0.42
C ASP A 379 -17.32 -35.87 0.72
N PRO A 380 -17.37 -37.22 0.70
CA PRO A 380 -18.26 -38.02 1.53
C PRO A 380 -17.92 -37.94 3.03
N VAL A 381 -16.69 -37.52 3.35
CA VAL A 381 -16.21 -37.39 4.74
C VAL A 381 -16.05 -35.94 5.17
N ALA A 382 -16.38 -34.95 4.33
CA ALA A 382 -16.18 -33.52 4.65
C ALA A 382 -16.83 -33.10 5.96
N LEU A 383 -18.05 -33.59 6.23
CA LEU A 383 -18.80 -33.22 7.42
C LEU A 383 -18.35 -34.01 8.65
N THR A 384 -18.09 -35.31 8.49
CA THR A 384 -17.68 -36.20 9.58
C THR A 384 -16.25 -35.94 10.06
N VAL A 385 -15.33 -35.54 9.16
CA VAL A 385 -13.94 -35.23 9.52
C VAL A 385 -13.81 -33.99 10.41
N LEU A 386 -14.81 -33.09 10.41
CA LEU A 386 -14.85 -31.97 11.35
C LEU A 386 -15.01 -32.44 12.81
N GLY A 387 -15.65 -33.59 13.02
CA GLY A 387 -16.10 -34.04 14.34
C GLY A 387 -17.51 -33.54 14.70
N PRO A 388 -18.15 -34.14 15.70
CA PRO A 388 -19.57 -33.93 15.98
C PRO A 388 -19.90 -32.50 16.42
N ALA A 389 -19.02 -31.86 17.21
CA ALA A 389 -19.25 -30.51 17.71
C ALA A 389 -19.21 -29.47 16.58
N GLU A 390 -18.15 -29.49 15.76
CA GLU A 390 -17.98 -28.57 14.63
C GLU A 390 -19.02 -28.83 13.52
N ALA A 391 -19.34 -30.10 13.25
CA ALA A 391 -20.41 -30.44 12.30
C ALA A 391 -21.78 -29.93 12.77
N GLN A 392 -22.06 -29.99 14.08
CA GLN A 392 -23.29 -29.43 14.64
C GLN A 392 -23.29 -27.91 14.58
N ALA A 393 -22.19 -27.26 14.96
CA ALA A 393 -22.05 -25.79 14.89
C ALA A 393 -22.23 -25.25 13.46
N LEU A 394 -21.77 -25.99 12.45
CA LEU A 394 -22.02 -25.69 11.03
C LEU A 394 -23.52 -25.76 10.70
N ARG A 395 -24.23 -26.82 11.14
CA ARG A 395 -25.68 -26.96 10.91
C ARG A 395 -26.48 -25.86 11.60
N ASP A 396 -26.12 -25.55 12.85
CA ASP A 396 -26.81 -24.53 13.64
C ASP A 396 -26.63 -23.12 13.05
N ASN A 397 -25.53 -22.88 12.33
CA ASN A 397 -25.21 -21.59 11.70
C ASN A 397 -25.16 -21.67 10.17
N ILE A 398 -25.97 -22.54 9.56
CA ILE A 398 -25.88 -22.82 8.12
C ILE A 398 -26.14 -21.58 7.25
N ASP A 399 -26.96 -20.63 7.71
CA ASP A 399 -27.26 -19.40 6.99
C ASP A 399 -26.05 -18.47 6.86
N ARG A 400 -25.08 -18.55 7.78
CA ARG A 400 -23.80 -17.84 7.66
C ARG A 400 -23.08 -18.20 6.35
N PHE A 401 -23.24 -19.44 5.90
CA PHE A 401 -22.63 -19.95 4.68
C PHE A 401 -23.43 -19.56 3.42
N ARG A 402 -24.61 -18.96 3.56
CA ARG A 402 -25.34 -18.39 2.42
C ARG A 402 -24.91 -16.95 2.09
N HIS A 403 -24.14 -16.29 2.96
CA HIS A 403 -23.65 -14.93 2.68
C HIS A 403 -22.69 -14.91 1.48
N PRO A 404 -22.73 -13.87 0.62
CA PRO A 404 -21.93 -13.80 -0.60
C PRO A 404 -20.43 -14.02 -0.41
N THR A 405 -19.84 -13.48 0.67
CA THR A 405 -18.42 -13.67 1.00
C THR A 405 -18.09 -15.14 1.31
N SER A 406 -18.97 -15.82 2.05
CA SER A 406 -18.82 -17.24 2.36
C SER A 406 -19.09 -18.12 1.13
N VAL A 407 -20.05 -17.73 0.27
CA VAL A 407 -20.30 -18.39 -1.02
C VAL A 407 -19.05 -18.28 -1.91
N GLY A 408 -18.46 -17.09 -2.05
CA GLY A 408 -17.24 -16.89 -2.82
C GLY A 408 -16.06 -17.72 -2.31
N MET A 409 -15.84 -17.73 -1.00
CA MET A 409 -14.82 -18.57 -0.38
C MET A 409 -15.10 -20.06 -0.58
N ARG A 410 -16.35 -20.51 -0.38
CA ARG A 410 -16.76 -21.89 -0.61
C ARG A 410 -16.50 -22.31 -2.04
N SER A 411 -16.96 -21.51 -3.01
CA SER A 411 -16.73 -21.72 -4.44
C SER A 411 -15.24 -21.83 -4.76
N SER A 412 -14.39 -20.95 -4.21
CA SER A 412 -12.94 -21.04 -4.41
C SER A 412 -12.37 -22.34 -3.86
N VAL A 413 -12.76 -22.73 -2.65
CA VAL A 413 -12.29 -23.94 -1.97
C VAL A 413 -12.71 -25.22 -2.70
N ILE A 414 -13.97 -25.33 -3.09
CA ILE A 414 -14.48 -26.56 -3.74
C ILE A 414 -13.99 -26.68 -5.18
N VAL A 415 -13.87 -25.57 -5.92
CA VAL A 415 -13.37 -25.60 -7.30
C VAL A 415 -11.88 -25.93 -7.36
N ARG A 416 -11.04 -25.36 -6.48
CA ARG A 416 -9.60 -25.72 -6.48
C ARG A 416 -9.36 -27.19 -6.12
N SER A 417 -10.15 -27.76 -5.20
CA SER A 417 -10.11 -29.20 -4.89
C SER A 417 -10.65 -30.04 -6.05
N ARG A 418 -11.72 -29.60 -6.73
CA ARG A 418 -12.24 -30.31 -7.91
C ARG A 418 -11.24 -30.33 -9.06
N LEU A 419 -10.56 -29.21 -9.30
CA LEU A 419 -9.50 -29.12 -10.31
C LEU A 419 -8.35 -30.08 -10.00
N ALA A 420 -7.95 -30.22 -8.74
CA ALA A 420 -6.93 -31.18 -8.33
C ALA A 420 -7.37 -32.63 -8.56
N ASP A 421 -8.62 -32.95 -8.23
CA ASP A 421 -9.19 -34.28 -8.48
C ASP A 421 -9.25 -34.60 -9.99
N ASP A 422 -9.61 -33.64 -10.85
CA ASP A 422 -9.62 -33.81 -12.30
C ASP A 422 -8.20 -34.03 -12.86
N VAL A 423 -7.23 -33.20 -12.45
CA VAL A 423 -5.83 -33.33 -12.86
C VAL A 423 -5.26 -34.69 -12.45
N TRP A 424 -5.59 -35.15 -11.26
CA TRP A 424 -5.17 -36.46 -10.77
C TRP A 424 -5.84 -37.60 -11.54
N ALA A 425 -7.15 -37.54 -11.78
CA ALA A 425 -7.86 -38.55 -12.57
C ALA A 425 -7.25 -38.70 -13.97
N GLU A 426 -7.02 -37.58 -14.68
CA GLU A 426 -6.35 -37.57 -15.99
C GLU A 426 -4.92 -38.13 -15.93
N ALA A 427 -4.20 -37.93 -14.82
CA ALA A 427 -2.86 -38.49 -14.63
C ALA A 427 -2.90 -40.01 -14.40
N VAL A 428 -3.88 -40.52 -13.66
CA VAL A 428 -4.06 -41.97 -13.43
C VAL A 428 -4.37 -42.68 -14.74
N GLU A 429 -5.21 -42.10 -15.60
CA GLU A 429 -5.47 -42.62 -16.95
C GLU A 429 -4.19 -42.71 -17.79
N ARG A 430 -3.27 -41.75 -17.63
CA ARG A 430 -1.95 -41.74 -18.28
C ARG A 430 -0.92 -42.69 -17.65
N GLY A 431 -1.30 -43.44 -16.62
CA GLY A 431 -0.42 -44.42 -15.97
C GLY A 431 0.38 -43.88 -14.79
N ILE A 432 0.14 -42.66 -14.32
CA ILE A 432 0.79 -42.12 -13.11
C ILE A 432 0.17 -42.78 -11.88
N ARG A 433 1.02 -43.16 -10.92
CA ARG A 433 0.63 -43.99 -9.75
C ARG A 433 1.03 -43.38 -8.41
N GLN A 434 1.53 -42.14 -8.40
CA GLN A 434 1.91 -41.41 -7.19
C GLN A 434 1.23 -40.06 -7.16
N TYR A 435 0.53 -39.77 -6.06
CA TYR A 435 -0.11 -38.48 -5.80
C TYR A 435 0.37 -37.95 -4.46
N VAL A 436 0.85 -36.71 -4.43
CA VAL A 436 1.40 -36.08 -3.23
C VAL A 436 0.58 -34.84 -2.91
N VAL A 437 0.04 -34.76 -1.70
CA VAL A 437 -0.67 -33.59 -1.18
C VAL A 437 0.26 -32.85 -0.23
N LEU A 438 0.72 -31.67 -0.61
CA LEU A 438 1.63 -30.83 0.16
C LEU A 438 0.82 -29.87 1.05
N GLY A 439 1.10 -29.86 2.35
CA GLY A 439 0.30 -29.14 3.36
C GLY A 439 -1.12 -29.71 3.44
N ALA A 440 -1.19 -31.03 3.62
CA ALA A 440 -2.43 -31.79 3.50
C ALA A 440 -3.54 -31.33 4.45
N GLY A 441 -3.23 -30.75 5.61
CA GLY A 441 -4.17 -30.26 6.61
C GLY A 441 -5.30 -31.24 6.84
N LEU A 442 -6.52 -30.81 6.52
CA LEU A 442 -7.74 -31.63 6.55
C LEU A 442 -8.23 -32.07 5.16
N ASP A 443 -7.37 -32.14 4.14
CA ASP A 443 -7.72 -32.67 2.82
C ASP A 443 -8.24 -34.11 2.95
N THR A 444 -9.13 -34.48 2.05
CA THR A 444 -9.83 -35.76 2.01
C THR A 444 -9.66 -36.47 0.67
N ALA A 445 -8.69 -36.08 -0.17
CA ALA A 445 -8.49 -36.62 -1.52
C ALA A 445 -8.44 -38.15 -1.55
N ALA A 446 -7.71 -38.77 -0.60
CA ALA A 446 -7.65 -40.23 -0.48
C ALA A 446 -9.00 -40.90 -0.16
N TYR A 447 -9.91 -40.17 0.49
CA TYR A 447 -11.24 -40.64 0.87
C TYR A 447 -12.28 -40.38 -0.22
N ARG A 448 -12.05 -39.39 -1.08
CA ARG A 448 -12.85 -39.14 -2.30
C ARG A 448 -12.55 -40.16 -3.39
N HIS A 449 -11.35 -40.74 -3.38
CA HIS A 449 -10.82 -41.63 -4.42
C HIS A 449 -10.27 -42.97 -3.85
N PRO A 450 -11.04 -43.72 -3.03
CA PRO A 450 -10.53 -44.85 -2.25
C PRO A 450 -10.05 -46.03 -3.11
N ASP A 451 -10.63 -46.21 -4.30
CA ASP A 451 -10.33 -47.32 -5.20
C ASP A 451 -9.28 -46.99 -6.26
N THR A 452 -8.66 -45.80 -6.17
CA THR A 452 -7.66 -45.38 -7.15
C THR A 452 -6.41 -46.25 -7.06
N PRO A 453 -5.89 -46.78 -8.18
CA PRO A 453 -4.70 -47.63 -8.18
C PRO A 453 -3.42 -46.79 -8.05
N ALA A 454 -3.34 -45.90 -7.05
CA ALA A 454 -2.21 -45.02 -6.81
C ALA A 454 -1.85 -44.98 -5.32
N ARG A 455 -0.60 -44.64 -5.03
CA ARG A 455 -0.13 -44.33 -3.68
C ARG A 455 -0.29 -42.83 -3.44
N ILE A 456 -0.92 -42.49 -2.34
CA ILE A 456 -1.23 -41.12 -1.96
C ILE A 456 -0.38 -40.76 -0.75
N PHE A 457 0.40 -39.69 -0.86
CA PHE A 457 1.28 -39.21 0.18
C PHE A 457 0.75 -37.87 0.71
N GLU A 458 0.33 -37.83 1.97
CA GLU A 458 -0.03 -36.57 2.62
C GLU A 458 1.18 -36.04 3.40
N VAL A 459 1.68 -34.87 3.00
CA VAL A 459 2.80 -34.20 3.65
C VAL A 459 2.28 -33.04 4.48
N ASP A 460 2.57 -33.05 5.78
CA ASP A 460 2.23 -31.96 6.70
C ASP A 460 3.07 -32.05 7.98
N LEU A 461 2.97 -31.02 8.83
CA LEU A 461 3.59 -30.94 10.14
C LEU A 461 3.21 -32.17 11.00
N PRO A 462 4.17 -32.74 11.77
CA PRO A 462 3.92 -33.89 12.63
C PRO A 462 2.69 -33.72 13.55
N ALA A 463 2.56 -32.56 14.20
CA ALA A 463 1.45 -32.26 15.09
C ALA A 463 0.09 -32.22 14.37
N THR A 464 0.05 -31.65 13.16
CA THR A 464 -1.17 -31.57 12.34
C THR A 464 -1.60 -32.96 11.86
N GLN A 465 -0.65 -33.81 11.46
CA GLN A 465 -0.95 -35.20 11.08
C GLN A 465 -1.43 -36.05 12.26
N GLU A 466 -0.77 -35.94 13.42
CA GLU A 466 -1.20 -36.66 14.63
C GLU A 466 -2.62 -36.26 15.04
N TRP A 467 -2.92 -34.96 14.97
CA TRP A 467 -4.26 -34.45 15.23
C TRP A 467 -5.30 -35.02 14.25
N LYS A 468 -5.03 -34.97 12.93
CA LYS A 468 -5.93 -35.52 11.91
C LYS A 468 -6.16 -37.02 12.09
N GLN A 469 -5.10 -37.79 12.33
CA GLN A 469 -5.22 -39.24 12.57
C GLN A 469 -6.07 -39.55 13.80
N THR A 470 -5.94 -38.76 14.86
CA THR A 470 -6.80 -38.87 16.05
C THR A 470 -8.26 -38.56 15.71
N ARG A 471 -8.50 -37.46 15.00
CA ARG A 471 -9.86 -37.05 14.56
C ARG A 471 -10.52 -38.09 13.65
N LEU A 472 -9.78 -38.68 12.71
CA LEU A 472 -10.27 -39.76 11.84
C LEU A 472 -10.68 -40.99 12.65
N ARG A 473 -9.86 -41.37 13.65
CA ARG A 473 -10.14 -42.51 14.55
C ARG A 473 -11.39 -42.26 15.39
N GLU A 474 -11.53 -41.05 15.96
CA GLU A 474 -12.69 -40.66 16.75
C GLU A 474 -13.98 -40.59 15.92
N ALA A 475 -13.89 -40.14 14.67
CA ALA A 475 -15.02 -40.11 13.74
C ALA A 475 -15.34 -41.47 13.10
N GLY A 476 -14.56 -42.52 13.39
CA GLY A 476 -14.75 -43.85 12.80
C GLY A 476 -14.48 -43.92 11.29
N ILE A 477 -13.66 -42.99 10.77
CA ILE A 477 -13.29 -42.95 9.35
C ILE A 477 -12.09 -43.87 9.12
N ALA A 478 -12.28 -44.93 8.34
CA ALA A 478 -11.21 -45.86 7.99
C ALA A 478 -10.18 -45.18 7.06
N VAL A 479 -8.89 -45.35 7.38
CA VAL A 479 -7.78 -44.86 6.55
C VAL A 479 -7.64 -45.77 5.32
N PRO A 480 -7.73 -45.24 4.08
CA PRO A 480 -7.54 -46.03 2.87
C PRO A 480 -6.13 -46.67 2.83
N PRO A 481 -5.98 -47.92 2.35
CA PRO A 481 -4.67 -48.56 2.23
C PRO A 481 -3.70 -47.83 1.28
N SER A 482 -4.24 -47.01 0.37
CA SER A 482 -3.48 -46.18 -0.56
C SER A 482 -2.83 -44.95 0.10
N LEU A 483 -3.30 -44.55 1.30
CA LEU A 483 -2.86 -43.33 1.98
C LEU A 483 -1.64 -43.58 2.89
N HIS A 484 -0.59 -42.79 2.67
CA HIS A 484 0.62 -42.74 3.44
C HIS A 484 0.80 -41.34 4.07
N PHE A 485 0.81 -41.27 5.40
CA PHE A 485 1.11 -40.05 6.14
C PHE A 485 2.64 -39.81 6.17
N VAL A 486 3.05 -38.60 5.78
CA VAL A 486 4.46 -38.18 5.66
C VAL A 486 4.71 -36.97 6.57
N PRO A 487 5.03 -37.17 7.86
CA PRO A 487 5.19 -36.08 8.81
C PRO A 487 6.49 -35.32 8.55
N VAL A 488 6.39 -34.13 7.96
CA VAL A 488 7.51 -33.28 7.55
C VAL A 488 7.23 -31.84 7.92
N ASP A 489 8.23 -31.20 8.51
CA ASP A 489 8.26 -29.75 8.67
C ASP A 489 9.11 -29.15 7.53
N PHE A 490 8.47 -28.37 6.65
CA PHE A 490 9.09 -27.71 5.51
C PHE A 490 10.31 -26.85 5.90
N GLU A 491 10.37 -26.38 7.15
CA GLU A 491 11.46 -25.52 7.63
C GLU A 491 12.62 -26.29 8.29
N ARG A 492 12.44 -27.58 8.66
CA ARG A 492 13.40 -28.34 9.49
C ARG A 492 13.92 -29.64 8.88
N VAL A 493 13.11 -30.34 8.07
CA VAL A 493 13.47 -31.59 7.41
C VAL A 493 13.11 -31.48 5.93
N GLY A 494 14.06 -31.81 5.04
CA GLY A 494 13.83 -31.68 3.59
C GLY A 494 12.72 -32.61 3.10
N LEU A 495 11.78 -32.06 2.33
CA LEU A 495 10.65 -32.76 1.70
C LEU A 495 11.06 -34.08 1.03
N ALA A 496 12.19 -34.08 0.33
CA ALA A 496 12.74 -35.25 -0.37
C ALA A 496 13.00 -36.44 0.57
N GLU A 497 13.58 -36.18 1.74
CA GLU A 497 13.91 -37.24 2.70
C GLU A 497 12.65 -37.83 3.33
N GLY A 498 11.68 -36.98 3.70
CA GLY A 498 10.41 -37.44 4.24
C GLY A 498 9.63 -38.32 3.27
N LEU A 499 9.51 -37.87 2.02
CA LEU A 499 8.86 -38.64 0.95
C LEU A 499 9.57 -39.97 0.69
N ALA A 500 10.90 -39.97 0.58
CA ALA A 500 11.67 -41.20 0.37
C ALA A 500 11.46 -42.23 1.50
N ARG A 501 11.40 -41.79 2.77
CA ARG A 501 11.11 -42.66 3.92
C ARG A 501 9.71 -43.26 3.87
N ALA A 502 8.72 -42.53 3.34
CA ALA A 502 7.38 -43.04 3.09
C ALA A 502 7.30 -43.96 1.85
N GLY A 503 8.40 -44.12 1.12
CA GLY A 503 8.52 -44.96 -0.06
C GLY A 503 8.06 -44.28 -1.35
N PHE A 504 8.05 -42.95 -1.41
CA PHE A 504 7.92 -42.22 -2.67
C PHE A 504 9.11 -42.51 -3.59
N ASP A 505 8.85 -42.75 -4.87
CA ASP A 505 9.85 -42.99 -5.90
C ASP A 505 9.98 -41.78 -6.81
N ALA A 506 11.03 -40.97 -6.61
CA ALA A 506 11.31 -39.79 -7.43
C ALA A 506 11.69 -40.14 -8.89
N THR A 507 12.00 -41.39 -9.18
CA THR A 507 12.33 -41.88 -10.54
C THR A 507 11.11 -42.30 -11.34
N ALA A 508 9.93 -42.34 -10.71
CA ALA A 508 8.64 -42.53 -11.36
C ALA A 508 7.84 -41.21 -11.37
N PRO A 509 7.03 -40.94 -12.43
CA PRO A 509 6.22 -39.71 -12.48
C PRO A 509 5.25 -39.60 -11.31
N ALA A 510 5.02 -38.38 -10.84
CA ALA A 510 4.10 -38.08 -9.75
C ALA A 510 3.32 -36.78 -9.97
N ILE A 511 2.10 -36.72 -9.45
CA ILE A 511 1.32 -35.48 -9.38
C ILE A 511 1.39 -34.92 -7.97
N PHE A 512 1.71 -33.64 -7.85
CA PHE A 512 1.73 -32.88 -6.61
C PHE A 512 0.55 -31.90 -6.59
N SER A 513 -0.18 -31.86 -5.48
CA SER A 513 -1.21 -30.87 -5.21
C SER A 513 -0.77 -30.02 -4.03
N TRP A 514 -0.75 -28.70 -4.22
CA TRP A 514 -0.23 -27.75 -3.24
C TRP A 514 -1.16 -26.55 -3.11
N LEU A 515 -2.29 -26.78 -2.44
CA LEU A 515 -3.44 -25.86 -2.41
C LEU A 515 -3.49 -25.12 -1.09
N GLY A 516 -3.53 -23.78 -1.12
CA GLY A 516 -3.66 -22.97 0.10
C GLY A 516 -2.47 -23.02 1.05
N VAL A 517 -1.25 -23.20 0.52
CA VAL A 517 -0.03 -23.33 1.34
C VAL A 517 1.04 -22.30 0.98
N THR A 518 1.29 -22.07 -0.31
CA THR A 518 2.44 -21.26 -0.78
C THR A 518 2.48 -19.88 -0.15
N MET A 519 1.32 -19.21 0.00
CA MET A 519 1.21 -17.90 0.61
C MET A 519 1.69 -17.84 2.06
N TYR A 520 1.77 -18.96 2.79
CA TYR A 520 2.25 -19.00 4.18
C TYR A 520 3.75 -19.33 4.30
N LEU A 521 4.42 -19.59 3.17
CA LEU A 521 5.84 -19.93 3.09
C LEU A 521 6.65 -18.77 2.52
N ASP A 522 7.91 -18.66 2.93
CA ASP A 522 8.86 -17.74 2.32
C ASP A 522 9.11 -18.14 0.85
N GLU A 523 9.34 -17.16 -0.02
CA GLU A 523 9.55 -17.40 -1.46
C GLU A 523 10.66 -18.42 -1.73
N ALA A 524 11.74 -18.39 -0.94
CA ALA A 524 12.84 -19.36 -1.05
C ALA A 524 12.37 -20.80 -0.80
N ALA A 525 11.53 -21.02 0.20
CA ALA A 525 10.96 -22.34 0.50
C ALA A 525 10.01 -22.81 -0.60
N VAL A 526 9.26 -21.88 -1.21
CA VAL A 526 8.42 -22.17 -2.38
C VAL A 526 9.29 -22.66 -3.55
N VAL A 527 10.34 -21.90 -3.89
CA VAL A 527 11.26 -22.23 -4.99
C VAL A 527 12.03 -23.53 -4.73
N ASP A 528 12.44 -23.80 -3.49
CA ASP A 528 13.15 -25.03 -3.13
C ASP A 528 12.28 -26.27 -3.32
N THR A 529 10.99 -26.18 -2.95
CA THR A 529 10.02 -27.25 -3.19
C THR A 529 9.77 -27.45 -4.69
N LEU A 530 9.61 -26.36 -5.45
CA LEU A 530 9.48 -26.44 -6.91
C LEU A 530 10.72 -27.06 -7.56
N ARG A 531 11.93 -26.75 -7.06
CA ARG A 531 13.18 -27.34 -7.54
C ARG A 531 13.25 -28.84 -7.27
N PHE A 532 12.79 -29.29 -6.10
CA PHE A 532 12.69 -30.72 -5.81
C PHE A 532 11.74 -31.42 -6.79
N ILE A 533 10.56 -30.84 -7.04
CA ILE A 533 9.58 -31.41 -7.97
C ILE A 533 10.14 -31.43 -9.40
N ALA A 534 10.84 -30.37 -9.83
CA ALA A 534 11.49 -30.30 -11.13
C ALA A 534 12.59 -31.38 -11.32
N GLY A 535 13.18 -31.86 -10.22
CA GLY A 535 14.15 -32.95 -10.21
C GLY A 535 13.53 -34.35 -10.27
N CYS A 536 12.21 -34.48 -10.20
CA CYS A 536 11.51 -35.77 -10.33
C CYS A 536 11.43 -36.22 -11.80
N ALA A 537 10.99 -37.46 -12.01
CA ALA A 537 10.87 -38.04 -13.35
C ALA A 537 10.00 -37.20 -14.30
N LYS A 538 10.39 -37.17 -15.57
CA LYS A 538 9.64 -36.49 -16.65
C LYS A 538 8.17 -36.93 -16.66
N GLY A 539 7.27 -35.97 -16.83
CA GLY A 539 5.83 -36.19 -16.72
C GLY A 539 5.30 -36.03 -15.30
N SER A 540 6.16 -35.77 -14.31
CA SER A 540 5.71 -35.25 -13.01
C SER A 540 5.13 -33.85 -13.18
N ALA A 541 4.12 -33.51 -12.38
CA ALA A 541 3.49 -32.20 -12.44
C ALA A 541 3.05 -31.71 -11.07
N VAL A 542 2.96 -30.39 -10.90
CA VAL A 542 2.45 -29.76 -9.68
C VAL A 542 1.31 -28.82 -10.03
N LEU A 543 0.14 -29.06 -9.42
CA LEU A 543 -0.95 -28.09 -9.36
C LEU A 543 -0.81 -27.32 -8.05
N PHE A 544 -0.58 -26.03 -8.13
CA PHE A 544 -0.49 -25.20 -6.93
C PHE A 544 -1.25 -23.88 -7.07
N GLU A 545 -1.66 -23.38 -5.91
CA GLU A 545 -2.26 -22.06 -5.76
C GLU A 545 -1.16 -21.08 -5.38
N TYR A 546 -1.16 -19.89 -5.97
CA TYR A 546 -0.34 -18.76 -5.53
C TYR A 546 -1.19 -17.50 -5.46
N VAL A 547 -0.72 -16.51 -4.71
CA VAL A 547 -1.39 -15.20 -4.59
C VAL A 547 -0.56 -14.15 -5.30
N MET A 548 -1.22 -13.32 -6.11
CA MET A 548 -0.57 -12.16 -6.72
C MET A 548 -0.29 -11.10 -5.64
N PRO A 549 0.74 -10.23 -5.82
CA PRO A 549 1.00 -9.15 -4.88
C PRO A 549 -0.24 -8.33 -4.60
N LEU A 550 -0.51 -8.03 -3.33
CA LEU A 550 -1.70 -7.24 -2.98
C LEU A 550 -1.68 -5.84 -3.62
N SER A 551 -0.49 -5.34 -3.97
CA SER A 551 -0.30 -4.11 -4.75
C SER A 551 -0.81 -4.19 -6.20
N SER A 552 -0.89 -5.39 -6.79
CA SER A 552 -1.47 -5.57 -8.12
C SER A 552 -2.99 -5.63 -8.09
N LEU A 553 -3.58 -5.68 -6.89
CA LEU A 553 -5.02 -5.64 -6.69
C LEU A 553 -5.55 -4.21 -6.72
N PRO A 554 -6.80 -4.01 -7.18
CA PRO A 554 -7.50 -2.74 -7.01
C PRO A 554 -7.45 -2.29 -5.53
N PRO A 555 -7.26 -0.98 -5.22
CA PRO A 555 -7.01 -0.50 -3.86
C PRO A 555 -8.02 -0.97 -2.80
N ILE A 556 -9.30 -1.11 -3.15
CA ILE A 556 -10.31 -1.63 -2.19
C ILE A 556 -10.14 -3.12 -1.89
N MET A 557 -9.73 -3.89 -2.89
CA MET A 557 -9.52 -5.33 -2.79
C MET A 557 -8.24 -5.59 -2.03
N ARG A 558 -7.22 -4.76 -2.28
CA ARG A 558 -6.05 -4.65 -1.43
C ARG A 558 -6.47 -4.43 0.02
N ILE A 559 -7.25 -3.39 0.34
CA ILE A 559 -7.73 -3.15 1.72
C ILE A 559 -8.50 -4.34 2.31
N ALA A 560 -9.42 -4.95 1.56
CA ALA A 560 -10.19 -6.11 2.03
C ALA A 560 -9.30 -7.33 2.27
N MET A 561 -8.34 -7.57 1.37
CA MET A 561 -7.39 -8.66 1.49
C MET A 561 -6.41 -8.41 2.63
N GLU A 562 -5.95 -7.17 2.82
CA GLU A 562 -5.12 -6.75 3.94
C GLU A 562 -5.82 -6.99 5.28
N GLN A 563 -7.12 -6.68 5.38
CA GLN A 563 -7.94 -7.00 6.56
C GLN A 563 -8.03 -8.52 6.79
N LEU A 564 -8.27 -9.29 5.73
CA LEU A 564 -8.35 -10.75 5.82
C LEU A 564 -7.01 -11.37 6.22
N THR A 565 -5.91 -10.94 5.60
CA THR A 565 -4.56 -11.43 5.90
C THR A 565 -4.11 -11.02 7.30
N ALA A 566 -4.51 -9.84 7.78
CA ALA A 566 -4.27 -9.43 9.17
C ALA A 566 -4.97 -10.36 10.16
N GLN A 567 -6.24 -10.75 9.90
CA GLN A 567 -6.94 -11.74 10.74
C GLN A 567 -6.27 -13.12 10.77
N PHE A 568 -5.66 -13.54 9.67
CA PHE A 568 -4.86 -14.78 9.64
C PHE A 568 -3.53 -14.61 10.37
N ALA A 569 -2.85 -13.47 10.20
CA ALA A 569 -1.64 -13.15 10.94
C ALA A 569 -1.88 -13.15 12.46
N GLU A 570 -2.96 -12.53 12.94
CA GLU A 570 -3.39 -12.57 14.35
C GLU A 570 -3.57 -13.99 14.90
N ARG A 571 -3.82 -14.96 14.02
CA ARG A 571 -4.02 -16.38 14.35
C ARG A 571 -2.77 -17.23 14.11
N GLY A 572 -1.63 -16.62 13.84
CA GLY A 572 -0.35 -17.29 13.62
C GLY A 572 -0.11 -17.77 12.19
N GLU A 573 -0.85 -17.25 11.20
CA GLU A 573 -0.79 -17.65 9.79
C GLU A 573 -0.59 -16.43 8.85
N PRO A 574 0.55 -15.71 8.94
CA PRO A 574 0.77 -14.54 8.12
C PRO A 574 1.05 -14.96 6.67
N TRP A 575 0.56 -14.18 5.70
CA TRP A 575 0.95 -14.37 4.31
C TRP A 575 2.37 -13.81 4.08
N LYS A 576 3.28 -14.65 3.61
CA LYS A 576 4.71 -14.39 3.46
C LYS A 576 5.17 -14.20 2.01
N SER A 577 4.55 -14.86 1.03
CA SER A 577 4.98 -14.83 -0.37
C SER A 577 3.87 -14.48 -1.36
N PHE A 578 4.27 -13.77 -2.41
CA PHE A 578 3.39 -13.31 -3.48
C PHE A 578 4.13 -13.41 -4.82
N PHE A 579 3.43 -13.81 -5.88
CA PHE A 579 4.06 -13.99 -7.18
C PHE A 579 3.30 -13.28 -8.29
N GLU A 580 3.98 -12.42 -9.03
CA GLU A 580 3.47 -11.93 -10.31
C GLU A 580 3.45 -13.08 -11.33
N PRO A 581 2.39 -13.22 -12.16
CA PRO A 581 2.26 -14.34 -13.09
C PRO A 581 3.48 -14.54 -14.01
N ASP A 582 3.99 -13.46 -14.59
CA ASP A 582 5.13 -13.51 -15.53
C ASP A 582 6.44 -13.89 -14.82
N VAL A 583 6.63 -13.41 -13.58
CA VAL A 583 7.80 -13.75 -12.76
C VAL A 583 7.77 -15.23 -12.39
N LEU A 584 6.62 -15.73 -11.96
CA LEU A 584 6.45 -17.15 -11.63
C LEU A 584 6.68 -18.04 -12.86
N ALA A 585 6.16 -17.67 -14.02
CA ALA A 585 6.40 -18.39 -15.27
C ALA A 585 7.90 -18.47 -15.60
N GLY A 586 8.64 -17.37 -15.43
CA GLY A 586 10.09 -17.34 -15.59
C GLY A 586 10.83 -18.25 -14.61
N ILE A 587 10.40 -18.30 -13.34
CA ILE A 587 10.94 -19.20 -12.32
C ILE A 587 10.72 -20.66 -12.73
N LEU A 588 9.49 -21.03 -13.13
CA LEU A 588 9.16 -22.40 -13.53
C LEU A 588 10.00 -22.87 -14.73
N ILE A 589 10.16 -22.03 -15.75
CA ILE A 589 11.03 -22.34 -16.91
C ILE A 589 12.48 -22.54 -16.47
N THR A 590 12.98 -21.66 -15.60
CA THR A 590 14.37 -21.72 -15.11
C THR A 590 14.64 -22.99 -14.30
N LEU A 591 13.64 -23.47 -13.56
CA LEU A 591 13.73 -24.71 -12.78
C LEU A 591 13.63 -25.99 -13.64
N GLY A 592 13.18 -25.88 -14.89
CA GLY A 592 13.08 -27.01 -15.83
C GLY A 592 11.68 -27.52 -16.09
N PHE A 593 10.63 -26.78 -15.69
CA PHE A 593 9.25 -27.11 -16.10
C PHE A 593 9.06 -26.75 -17.57
N SER A 594 8.56 -27.70 -18.36
CA SER A 594 8.42 -27.58 -19.82
C SER A 594 7.09 -26.99 -20.25
N HIS A 595 6.05 -27.13 -19.44
CA HIS A 595 4.70 -26.62 -19.72
C HIS A 595 4.04 -26.09 -18.44
N SER A 596 3.35 -24.95 -18.54
CA SER A 596 2.50 -24.42 -17.48
C SER A 596 1.14 -24.02 -18.02
N ASN A 597 0.07 -24.41 -17.34
CA ASN A 597 -1.27 -23.90 -17.60
C ASN A 597 -1.79 -23.15 -16.38
N THR A 598 -2.29 -21.93 -16.57
CA THR A 598 -2.80 -21.08 -15.50
C THR A 598 -4.29 -20.89 -15.63
N TRP A 599 -4.99 -20.76 -14.51
CA TRP A 599 -6.40 -20.39 -14.50
C TRP A 599 -6.66 -19.18 -13.61
N THR A 600 -7.42 -18.25 -14.16
CA THR A 600 -8.06 -17.15 -13.44
C THR A 600 -9.35 -17.60 -12.76
N PRO A 601 -9.83 -16.85 -11.75
CA PRO A 601 -11.14 -17.11 -11.15
C PRO A 601 -12.28 -17.18 -12.17
N ASP A 602 -12.26 -16.33 -13.20
CA ASP A 602 -13.31 -16.28 -14.23
C ASP A 602 -13.29 -17.51 -15.13
N GLU A 603 -12.12 -18.00 -15.52
CA GLU A 603 -11.98 -19.25 -16.28
C GLU A 603 -12.46 -20.46 -15.46
N LEU A 604 -12.17 -20.46 -14.15
CA LEU A 604 -12.65 -21.51 -13.24
C LEU A 604 -14.17 -21.43 -13.03
N ASN A 605 -14.72 -20.22 -12.92
CA ASN A 605 -16.16 -19.97 -12.90
C ASN A 605 -16.82 -20.52 -14.18
N GLN A 606 -16.26 -20.20 -15.34
CA GLN A 606 -16.78 -20.68 -16.62
C GLN A 606 -16.69 -22.20 -16.75
N ARG A 607 -15.60 -22.80 -16.27
CA ARG A 607 -15.37 -24.25 -16.37
C ARG A 607 -16.27 -25.06 -15.44
N TYR A 608 -16.44 -24.65 -14.19
CA TYR A 608 -17.08 -25.47 -13.15
C TYR A 608 -18.42 -24.95 -12.65
N LEU A 609 -18.67 -23.64 -12.79
CA LEU A 609 -19.81 -22.96 -12.15
C LEU A 609 -20.76 -22.29 -13.15
N ALA A 610 -20.54 -22.45 -14.46
CA ALA A 610 -21.41 -21.89 -15.48
C ALA A 610 -22.83 -22.46 -15.39
N ASN A 611 -23.83 -21.58 -15.61
CA ASN A 611 -25.25 -21.91 -15.71
C ASN A 611 -25.88 -22.53 -14.44
N ARG A 612 -25.26 -22.33 -13.28
CA ARG A 612 -25.82 -22.79 -12.00
C ARG A 612 -26.84 -21.80 -11.45
N ALA A 613 -27.88 -22.32 -10.80
CA ALA A 613 -28.95 -21.52 -10.20
C ALA A 613 -28.76 -21.27 -8.69
N ASP A 614 -27.78 -21.92 -8.06
CA ASP A 614 -27.54 -21.86 -6.61
C ASP A 614 -26.59 -20.74 -6.18
N GLY A 615 -26.13 -19.91 -7.13
CA GLY A 615 -25.34 -18.71 -6.85
C GLY A 615 -23.88 -18.96 -6.51
N LEU A 616 -23.38 -20.20 -6.63
CA LEU A 616 -21.95 -20.48 -6.49
C LEU A 616 -21.16 -19.72 -7.55
N HIS A 617 -20.21 -18.90 -7.09
CA HIS A 617 -19.35 -18.09 -7.94
C HIS A 617 -18.08 -17.74 -7.16
N ILE A 618 -16.92 -18.03 -7.74
CA ILE A 618 -15.63 -17.56 -7.22
C ILE A 618 -15.62 -16.04 -7.40
N GLY A 619 -15.63 -15.31 -6.28
CA GLY A 619 -15.52 -13.86 -6.30
C GLY A 619 -14.11 -13.38 -6.65
N ALA A 620 -13.91 -12.06 -6.63
CA ALA A 620 -12.59 -11.48 -6.84
C ALA A 620 -11.60 -11.96 -5.76
N THR A 621 -10.53 -12.61 -6.19
CA THR A 621 -9.47 -13.15 -5.33
C THR A 621 -8.09 -12.94 -5.98
N PRO A 622 -7.03 -12.63 -5.19
CA PRO A 622 -5.66 -12.61 -5.69
C PRO A 622 -5.14 -14.01 -6.05
N ALA A 623 -5.84 -15.06 -5.62
CA ALA A 623 -5.44 -16.43 -5.85
C ALA A 623 -5.50 -16.78 -7.34
N ARG A 624 -4.49 -17.50 -7.81
CA ARG A 624 -4.38 -18.06 -9.16
C ARG A 624 -3.97 -19.51 -9.03
N MET A 625 -4.47 -20.33 -9.96
CA MET A 625 -4.11 -21.75 -10.05
C MET A 625 -3.13 -21.93 -11.20
N VAL A 626 -2.09 -22.74 -10.99
CA VAL A 626 -1.14 -23.12 -12.03
C VAL A 626 -0.82 -24.60 -11.95
N LEU A 627 -0.86 -25.27 -13.11
CA LEU A 627 -0.36 -26.63 -13.30
C LEU A 627 0.94 -26.56 -14.08
N ALA A 628 2.06 -26.95 -13.48
CA ALA A 628 3.37 -26.99 -14.13
C ALA A 628 3.84 -28.45 -14.28
N THR A 629 4.36 -28.81 -15.45
CA THR A 629 4.82 -30.17 -15.79
C THR A 629 6.31 -30.19 -16.11
N VAL A 630 7.03 -31.21 -15.62
CA VAL A 630 8.45 -31.49 -15.87
C VAL A 630 8.63 -32.16 -17.22
#